data_AF-A0A5B7W5A3-F1
#
_entry.id   AF-A0A5B7W5A3-F1
#
_cell.length_a   1.000
_cell.length_b   1.000
_cell.length_c   1.000
_cell.angle_alpha   90.00
_cell.angle_beta   90.00
_cell.angle_gamma   90.00
#
_symmetry.space_group_name_H-M   'P 1'
#
loop_
_entity.id
_entity.type
_entity.pdbx_description
1 polymer ?
#
loop_
_entity_poly.entity_id
_entity_poly.type
_entity_poly.pdbx_seq_one_letter_code
_entity_poly.pdbx_strand_id
1 'polypeptide(L)'
;MVNEGRQSEARGGLPKDIRIDPFVREFDMGLAEPFSRSVRLNGFATCLRLEQVYWDILGEIAKVNRCSVSTLLSHVDREVHLRHGGVKNFSALVRVVCVVHSLKEGSCPATA
;
A
#
# COMPACT_ATOMS: atom_id res chain seq x y z
N MET A 1 -56.77 24.67 -1.48
CA MET A 1 -56.84 23.64 -2.52
C MET A 1 -55.74 22.62 -2.23
N VAL A 2 -56.17 21.38 -2.02
CA VAL A 2 -55.38 20.16 -1.87
C VAL A 2 -54.70 19.88 -3.22
N ASN A 3 -53.41 19.48 -3.26
CA ASN A 3 -53.01 18.07 -3.43
C ASN A 3 -51.64 17.86 -4.10
N GLU A 4 -50.91 16.88 -3.53
CA GLU A 4 -49.98 15.91 -4.14
C GLU A 4 -48.89 16.38 -5.12
N GLY A 5 -47.62 16.02 -4.93
CA GLY A 5 -47.24 14.63 -4.83
C GLY A 5 -45.89 14.39 -4.18
N ARG A 6 -45.88 13.30 -3.41
CA ARG A 6 -44.70 12.55 -2.98
C ARG A 6 -43.77 12.29 -4.16
N GLN A 7 -42.49 12.61 -4.02
CA GLN A 7 -41.42 11.81 -4.60
C GLN A 7 -40.41 11.47 -3.50
N SER A 8 -40.64 10.30 -2.91
CA SER A 8 -39.63 9.53 -2.22
C SER A 8 -38.81 8.80 -3.27
N GLU A 9 -37.60 9.27 -3.56
CA GLU A 9 -36.59 8.56 -4.35
C GLU A 9 -35.22 8.92 -3.74
N ALA A 10 -34.33 8.02 -3.33
CA ALA A 10 -34.32 6.58 -3.40
C ALA A 10 -33.68 6.07 -2.10
N ARG A 11 -34.32 5.09 -1.43
CA ARG A 11 -33.59 4.20 -0.53
C ARG A 11 -32.67 3.36 -1.40
N GLY A 12 -31.46 3.86 -1.64
CA GLY A 12 -30.36 3.07 -2.19
C GLY A 12 -30.06 1.96 -1.20
N GLY A 13 -30.64 0.78 -1.44
CA GLY A 13 -30.31 -0.40 -0.66
C GLY A 13 -28.81 -0.68 -0.81
N LEU A 14 -28.12 -0.92 0.31
CA LEU A 14 -26.73 -1.39 0.29
C LEU A 14 -26.62 -2.61 -0.66
N PRO A 15 -25.54 -2.75 -1.44
CA PRO A 15 -25.26 -3.97 -2.17
C PRO A 15 -25.21 -5.14 -1.18
N LYS A 16 -26.17 -6.06 -1.26
CA LYS A 16 -26.34 -7.15 -0.28
C LYS A 16 -25.31 -8.29 -0.39
N ASP A 17 -24.22 -8.13 -1.14
CA ASP A 17 -23.29 -9.23 -1.49
C ASP A 17 -21.80 -8.99 -1.16
N ILE A 18 -21.43 -7.89 -0.49
CA ILE A 18 -20.04 -7.71 -0.03
C ILE A 18 -19.82 -8.56 1.23
N ARG A 19 -19.16 -9.71 1.08
CA ARG A 19 -18.86 -10.65 2.18
C ARG A 19 -17.77 -10.15 3.15
N ILE A 20 -16.85 -9.31 2.66
CA ILE A 20 -15.80 -8.67 3.45
C ILE A 20 -15.87 -7.18 3.16
N ASP A 21 -16.36 -6.41 4.13
CA ASP A 21 -16.40 -4.96 4.02
C ASP A 21 -15.00 -4.38 4.28
N PRO A 22 -14.36 -3.72 3.29
CA PRO A 22 -13.03 -3.15 3.45
C PRO A 22 -12.97 -1.98 4.44
N PHE A 23 -14.11 -1.39 4.83
CA PHE A 23 -14.18 -0.26 5.77
C PHE A 23 -14.50 -0.67 7.21
N VAL A 24 -14.84 -1.94 7.48
CA VAL A 24 -15.37 -2.37 8.80
C VAL A 24 -14.30 -2.98 9.71
N ARG A 25 -13.05 -3.11 9.26
CA ARG A 25 -11.94 -3.59 10.08
C ARG A 25 -10.73 -2.69 9.94
N GLU A 26 -10.52 -1.84 10.94
CA GLU A 26 -9.26 -1.08 11.17
C GLU A 26 -8.83 -0.14 10.03
N PHE A 27 -9.63 -0.01 8.96
CA PHE A 27 -9.36 0.87 7.83
C PHE A 27 -9.86 2.28 8.12
N ASP A 28 -8.92 3.17 8.40
CA ASP A 28 -9.13 4.62 8.42
C ASP A 28 -8.73 5.22 7.07
N MET A 29 -9.50 6.20 6.58
CA MET A 29 -9.17 6.92 5.35
C MET A 29 -7.84 7.67 5.45
N GLY A 30 -7.39 8.01 6.67
CA GLY A 30 -6.04 8.53 6.91
C GLY A 30 -4.92 7.59 6.43
N LEU A 31 -5.17 6.27 6.37
CA LEU A 31 -4.19 5.30 5.85
C LEU A 31 -3.95 5.44 4.34
N ALA A 32 -4.89 6.03 3.60
CA ALA A 32 -4.75 6.29 2.17
C ALA A 32 -4.01 7.60 1.87
N GLU A 33 -3.65 8.39 2.88
CA GLU A 33 -2.96 9.65 2.67
C GLU A 33 -1.51 9.43 2.22
N PRO A 34 -1.08 10.07 1.12
CA PRO A 34 0.26 9.89 0.60
C PRO A 34 1.29 10.68 1.41
N PHE A 35 2.26 9.98 1.99
CA PHE A 35 3.37 10.58 2.75
C PHE A 35 4.68 10.59 1.94
N SER A 36 5.30 11.76 1.82
CA SER A 36 6.55 11.92 1.06
C SER A 36 7.77 11.86 1.97
N ARG A 37 8.75 11.01 1.64
CA ARG A 37 10.05 10.97 2.32
C ARG A 37 11.18 11.06 1.30
N SER A 38 12.23 11.79 1.64
CA SER A 38 13.49 11.78 0.89
C SER A 38 14.29 10.56 1.32
N VAL A 39 14.67 9.72 0.36
CA VAL A 39 15.51 8.53 0.56
C VAL A 39 16.74 8.61 -0.35
N ARG A 40 17.78 7.85 -0.03
CA ARG A 40 18.95 7.73 -0.93
C ARG A 40 18.84 6.46 -1.74
N LEU A 41 18.65 6.59 -3.06
CA LEU A 41 18.72 5.49 -4.01
C LEU A 41 20.08 5.54 -4.72
N ASN A 42 20.93 4.55 -4.47
CA ASN A 42 22.26 4.46 -5.10
C ASN A 42 23.10 5.75 -4.97
N GLY A 43 22.96 6.44 -3.83
CA GLY A 43 23.65 7.70 -3.51
C GLY A 43 22.88 8.97 -3.85
N PHE A 44 21.86 8.91 -4.70
CA PHE A 44 21.05 10.05 -5.13
C PHE A 44 19.86 10.28 -4.20
N ALA A 45 19.60 11.54 -3.86
CA ALA A 45 18.38 11.89 -3.12
C ALA A 45 17.17 11.74 -4.03
N THR A 46 16.20 10.92 -3.61
CA THR A 46 14.96 10.65 -4.33
C THR A 46 13.78 10.85 -3.39
N CYS A 47 12.84 11.70 -3.77
CA CYS A 47 11.59 11.87 -3.05
C CYS A 47 10.61 10.78 -3.49
N LEU A 48 10.24 9.89 -2.57
CA LEU A 48 9.19 8.89 -2.80
C LEU A 48 7.94 9.29 -2.03
N ARG A 49 6.78 9.17 -2.70
CA ARG A 49 5.46 9.42 -2.14
C ARG A 49 4.70 8.10 -2.01
N LEU A 50 4.57 7.63 -0.77
CA LEU A 50 3.93 6.37 -0.40
C LEU A 50 3.06 6.59 0.83
N GLU A 51 2.00 5.80 0.95
CA GLU A 51 1.13 5.77 2.12
C GLU A 51 1.89 5.23 3.35
N GLN A 52 1.52 5.64 4.56
CA GLN A 52 2.27 5.30 5.79
C GLN A 52 2.44 3.79 5.97
N VAL A 53 1.42 2.99 5.65
CA VAL A 53 1.47 1.52 5.72
C VAL A 53 2.63 0.93 4.92
N TYR A 54 2.96 1.48 3.75
CA TYR A 54 4.07 0.98 2.96
C TYR A 54 5.42 1.34 3.57
N TRP A 55 5.52 2.51 4.21
CA TRP A 55 6.73 2.89 4.95
C TRP A 55 6.98 1.98 6.14
N ASP A 56 5.91 1.56 6.83
CA ASP A 56 6.01 0.68 7.99
C ASP A 56 6.44 -0.72 7.56
N ILE A 57 5.84 -1.27 6.48
CA ILE A 57 6.26 -2.56 5.90
C ILE A 57 7.72 -2.50 5.46
N LEU A 58 8.15 -1.43 4.77
CA LEU A 58 9.55 -1.25 4.39
C LEU A 58 10.49 -1.20 5.61
N GLY A 59 10.03 -0.58 6.71
CA GLY A 59 10.74 -0.54 7.98
C GLY A 59 10.96 -1.93 8.57
N GLU A 60 9.91 -2.76 8.61
CA GLU A 60 10.01 -4.13 9.11
C GLU A 60 10.89 -5.01 8.22
N ILE A 61 10.75 -4.91 6.88
CA ILE A 61 11.64 -5.63 5.95
C ILE A 61 13.10 -5.21 6.19
N ALA A 62 13.37 -3.90 6.30
CA ALA A 62 14.72 -3.39 6.53
C ALA A 62 15.31 -3.86 7.86
N LYS A 63 14.48 -3.91 8.92
CA LYS A 63 14.85 -4.41 10.25
C LYS A 63 15.23 -5.89 10.22
N VAL A 64 14.45 -6.75 9.55
CA VAL A 64 14.78 -8.17 9.36
C VAL A 64 16.11 -8.34 8.62
N ASN A 65 16.34 -7.51 7.60
CA ASN A 65 17.58 -7.51 6.82
C ASN A 65 18.75 -6.77 7.50
N ARG A 66 18.55 -6.22 8.70
CA ARG A 66 19.54 -5.41 9.45
C ARG A 66 20.15 -4.28 8.61
N CYS A 67 19.34 -3.63 7.79
CA CYS A 67 19.75 -2.53 6.92
C CYS A 67 18.80 -1.33 7.05
N SER A 68 19.14 -0.21 6.42
CA SER A 68 18.24 0.95 6.37
C SER A 68 17.22 0.80 5.23
N VAL A 69 16.08 1.50 5.33
CA VAL A 69 15.10 1.56 4.23
C VAL A 69 15.73 2.08 2.93
N SER A 70 16.65 3.06 3.00
CA SER A 70 17.38 3.55 1.82
C SER A 70 18.26 2.46 1.18
N THR A 71 18.91 1.64 2.01
CA THR A 71 19.73 0.50 1.53
C THR A 71 18.85 -0.55 0.86
N LEU A 72 17.73 -0.91 1.49
CA LEU A 72 16.76 -1.85 0.93
C LEU A 72 16.22 -1.36 -0.43
N LEU A 73 15.78 -0.10 -0.51
CA LEU A 73 15.25 0.46 -1.74
C LEU A 73 16.31 0.59 -2.83
N SER A 74 17.56 0.95 -2.48
CA SER A 74 18.68 0.96 -3.44
C SER A 74 18.93 -0.44 -4.02
N HIS A 75 18.85 -1.48 -3.18
CA HIS A 75 18.96 -2.85 -3.62
C HIS A 75 17.83 -3.21 -4.61
N VAL A 76 16.58 -2.90 -4.29
CA VAL A 76 15.43 -3.14 -5.19
C VAL A 76 15.60 -2.40 -6.52
N ASP A 77 15.99 -1.12 -6.49
CA ASP A 77 16.25 -0.30 -7.68
C ASP A 77 17.34 -0.92 -8.57
N ARG A 78 18.44 -1.35 -7.95
CA ARG A 78 19.53 -2.01 -8.67
C ARG A 78 19.09 -3.34 -9.28
N GLU A 79 18.38 -4.19 -8.54
CA GLU A 79 17.96 -5.51 -9.04
C GLU A 79 16.96 -5.39 -10.19
N VAL A 80 16.00 -4.45 -10.11
CA VAL A 80 15.06 -4.24 -11.24
C VAL A 80 15.78 -3.66 -12.46
N HIS A 81 16.78 -2.79 -12.24
CA HIS A 81 17.61 -2.30 -13.32
C HIS A 81 18.39 -3.41 -14.02
N LEU A 82 19.07 -4.27 -13.25
CA LEU A 82 19.90 -5.34 -13.78
C LEU A 82 19.10 -6.47 -14.44
N ARG A 83 17.94 -6.84 -13.89
CA ARG A 83 17.17 -8.01 -14.36
C ARG A 83 16.12 -7.66 -15.42
N HIS A 84 15.61 -6.43 -15.42
CA HIS A 84 14.47 -6.02 -16.24
C HIS A 84 14.71 -4.74 -17.04
N GLY A 85 15.91 -4.16 -16.98
CA GLY A 85 16.22 -2.89 -17.64
C GLY A 85 15.63 -1.66 -16.92
N GLY A 86 15.15 -1.84 -15.69
CA GLY A 86 14.57 -0.78 -14.85
C GLY A 86 13.05 -0.77 -14.86
N VAL A 87 12.48 0.24 -14.21
CA VAL A 87 11.02 0.41 -14.10
C VAL A 87 10.66 1.88 -14.27
N LYS A 88 9.57 2.16 -14.98
CA LYS A 88 9.09 3.54 -15.19
C LYS A 88 8.48 4.16 -13.93
N ASN A 89 7.85 3.33 -13.09
CA ASN A 89 7.19 3.76 -11.86
C ASN A 89 7.72 2.96 -10.67
N PHE A 90 8.86 3.42 -10.14
CA PHE A 90 9.50 2.78 -8.98
C PHE A 90 8.60 2.77 -7.74
N SER A 91 7.84 3.86 -7.51
CA SER A 91 6.90 3.94 -6.38
C SER A 91 5.79 2.89 -6.45
N ALA A 92 5.29 2.55 -7.65
CA ALA A 92 4.32 1.46 -7.81
C ALA A 92 4.95 0.09 -7.57
N LEU A 93 6.18 -0.14 -8.06
CA LEU A 93 6.93 -1.36 -7.78
C LEU A 93 7.10 -1.58 -6.27
N VAL A 94 7.48 -0.53 -5.54
CA VAL A 94 7.66 -0.60 -4.08
C VAL A 94 6.38 -1.02 -3.38
N ARG A 95 5.21 -0.46 -3.76
CA ARG A 95 3.91 -0.88 -3.20
C ARG A 95 3.64 -2.37 -3.44
N VAL A 96 3.89 -2.85 -4.66
CA VAL A 96 3.72 -4.26 -5.02
C VAL A 96 4.65 -5.16 -4.19
N VAL A 97 5.91 -4.76 -4.01
CA VAL A 97 6.86 -5.49 -3.15
C VAL A 97 6.33 -5.63 -1.73
N CYS A 98 5.80 -4.54 -1.14
CA CYS A 98 5.22 -4.59 0.20
C CYS A 98 4.01 -5.52 0.28
N VAL A 99 3.07 -5.44 -0.68
CA VAL A 99 1.88 -6.33 -0.70
C VAL A 99 2.29 -7.80 -0.84
N VAL A 100 3.22 -8.12 -1.74
CA VAL A 100 3.70 -9.50 -1.93
C VAL A 100 4.41 -10.01 -0.68
N HIS A 101 5.16 -9.17 0.03
CA HIS A 101 5.78 -9.53 1.31
C HIS A 101 4.72 -9.89 2.35
N SER A 102 3.72 -9.03 2.57
CA SER A 102 2.68 -9.24 3.58
C SER A 102 1.79 -10.47 3.28
N LEU A 103 1.53 -10.77 2.00
CA LEU A 103 0.81 -11.98 1.61
C LEU A 103 1.61 -13.27 1.91
N LYS A 104 2.94 -13.21 1.81
CA LYS A 104 3.83 -14.33 2.17
C LYS A 104 3.88 -14.57 3.68
N GLU A 105 3.84 -13.51 4.49
CA GLU A 105 3.80 -13.64 5.95
C GLU A 105 2.48 -14.26 6.44
N GLY A 106 1.34 -13.88 5.83
CA GLY A 106 0.04 -14.47 6.16
C GLY A 106 -0.18 -15.91 5.68
N SER A 107 0.74 -16.46 4.87
CA SER A 107 0.68 -17.84 4.34
C SER A 107 1.71 -18.78 4.95
N CYS A 108 2.52 -18.33 5.91
CA CYS A 108 3.25 -19.23 6.80
C CYS A 108 2.33 -19.69 7.94
N PRO A 109 1.86 -20.95 7.98
CA PRO A 109 1.38 -21.53 9.23
C PRO A 109 2.61 -21.68 10.13
N ALA A 110 2.94 -20.63 10.88
CA ALA A 110 3.84 -20.73 12.01
C ALA A 110 3.15 -21.64 13.05
N THR A 111 3.42 -22.93 12.93
CA THR A 111 3.09 -23.97 13.90
C THR A 111 4.39 -24.70 14.20
N ALA A 112 4.99 -24.36 15.34
CA ALA A 112 5.66 -25.22 16.32
C ALA A 112 6.59 -24.36 17.18
#